data_AF-A0A0C2FZJ4-F1
#
_entry.id   AF-A0A0C2FZJ4-F1
#
_cell.length_a   1.000
_cell.length_b   1.000
_cell.length_c   1.000
_cell.angle_alpha   90.00
_cell.angle_beta   90.00
_cell.angle_gamma   90.00
#
_symmetry.space_group_name_H-M   'P 1'
#
loop_
_entity.id
_entity.type
_entity.pdbx_description
1 polymer ?
#
loop_
_entity_poly.entity_id
_entity_poly.type
_entity_poly.pdbx_seq_one_letter_code
_entity_poly.pdbx_strand_id
1 'polypeptide(L)'
;MPDRPSYLKVLIAFDPQLVPPRIQPPRRVESVENEKILAQCQAWSKACSAVNDSRRYAALVTDINGKAVLACRFLAPVRPPPTVPHPGGNPRRSVEVAVRLVSQIPFVTDPALFPGSTDLWTTIEKDP
;
A
#
# COMPACT_ATOMS: atom_id res chain seq x y z
N MET A 1 2.73 51.30 9.64
CA MET A 1 1.93 50.55 8.66
C MET A 1 2.25 49.08 8.88
N PRO A 2 1.32 48.20 9.29
CA PRO A 2 1.64 46.80 9.46
C PRO A 2 1.95 46.17 8.10
N ASP A 3 3.00 45.36 8.07
CA ASP A 3 3.51 44.67 6.90
C ASP A 3 2.41 43.78 6.31
N ARG A 4 1.92 44.10 5.11
CA ARG A 4 0.83 43.34 4.49
C ARG A 4 1.43 42.10 3.82
N PRO A 5 0.92 40.89 4.11
CA PRO A 5 1.39 39.70 3.42
C PRO A 5 1.17 39.84 1.92
N SER A 6 2.24 39.61 1.15
CA SER A 6 2.20 39.59 -0.30
C SER A 6 1.91 38.17 -0.77
N TYR A 7 0.96 38.02 -1.69
CA TYR A 7 0.59 36.72 -2.24
C TYR A 7 0.87 36.67 -3.73
N LEU A 8 1.41 35.55 -4.19
CA LEU A 8 1.59 35.21 -5.59
C LEU A 8 0.54 34.17 -5.98
N LYS A 9 -0.26 34.45 -7.02
CA LYS A 9 -1.17 33.48 -7.63
C LYS A 9 -0.60 33.08 -8.99
N VAL A 10 -0.29 31.80 -9.15
CA VAL A 10 0.20 31.23 -10.41
C VAL A 10 -0.90 30.36 -11.00
N LEU A 11 -1.17 30.54 -12.30
CA LEU A 11 -2.03 29.66 -13.07
C LEU A 11 -1.18 29.03 -14.17
N ILE A 12 -1.08 27.70 -14.15
CA ILE A 12 -0.27 26.93 -15.10
C ILE A 12 -1.22 26.12 -15.96
N ALA A 13 -1.12 26.29 -17.28
CA ALA A 13 -1.85 25.49 -18.26
C ALA A 13 -0.82 24.79 -19.16
N PHE A 14 -1.11 23.54 -19.52
CA PHE A 14 -0.29 22.73 -20.41
C PHE A 14 -1.03 22.50 -21.72
N ASP A 15 -0.34 22.75 -22.84
CA ASP A 15 -0.78 22.35 -24.17
C ASP A 15 0.36 21.57 -24.86
N PRO A 16 0.21 20.24 -25.05
CA PRO A 16 -0.98 19.43 -24.78
C PRO A 16 -1.25 19.21 -23.29
N GLN A 17 -2.48 18.80 -22.96
CA GLN A 17 -2.82 18.38 -21.59
C GLN A 17 -1.85 17.28 -21.11
N LEU A 18 -1.39 17.40 -19.87
CA LEU A 18 -0.63 16.34 -19.22
C LEU A 18 -1.53 15.12 -19.07
N VAL A 19 -1.26 14.07 -19.84
CA VAL A 19 -1.91 12.78 -19.67
C VAL A 19 -1.20 12.07 -18.51
N PRO A 20 -1.92 11.61 -17.47
CA PRO A 20 -1.32 10.79 -16.44
C PRO A 20 -0.56 9.63 -17.08
N PRO A 21 0.68 9.34 -16.66
CA PRO A 21 1.44 8.24 -17.24
C PRO A 21 0.63 6.95 -17.09
N ARG A 22 0.31 6.31 -18.21
CA ARG A 22 -0.27 4.96 -18.20
C ARG A 22 0.83 4.01 -17.78
N ILE A 23 0.88 3.69 -16.50
CA ILE A 23 1.79 2.67 -15.98
C ILE A 23 1.30 1.33 -16.53
N GLN A 24 1.93 0.87 -17.61
CA GLN A 24 1.69 -0.46 -18.14
C GLN A 24 2.43 -1.45 -17.22
N PRO A 25 1.73 -2.43 -16.63
CA PRO A 25 2.41 -3.48 -15.91
C PRO A 25 3.34 -4.22 -16.88
N PRO A 26 4.57 -4.58 -16.48
CA PRO A 26 5.47 -5.31 -17.35
C PRO A 26 4.82 -6.62 -17.79
N ARG A 27 4.95 -6.98 -19.07
CA ARG A 27 4.28 -8.15 -19.67
C ARG A 27 4.64 -9.47 -18.99
N ARG A 28 5.85 -9.56 -18.43
CA ARG A 28 6.34 -10.75 -17.73
C ARG A 28 7.34 -10.29 -16.67
N VAL A 29 6.95 -10.45 -15.42
CA VAL A 29 7.83 -10.23 -14.27
C VAL A 29 8.00 -11.58 -13.61
N GLU A 30 9.24 -11.97 -13.35
CA GLU A 30 9.48 -13.16 -12.53
C GLU A 30 8.88 -12.94 -11.15
N SER A 31 8.07 -13.91 -10.70
CA SER A 31 7.39 -13.84 -9.41
C SER A 31 8.04 -14.78 -8.41
N VAL A 32 8.15 -14.34 -7.16
CA VAL A 32 8.50 -15.23 -6.03
C VAL A 32 7.28 -15.94 -5.44
N GLU A 33 6.07 -15.54 -5.83
CA GLU A 33 4.82 -16.10 -5.33
C GLU A 33 4.44 -17.41 -6.05
N ASN A 34 3.73 -18.29 -5.34
CA ASN A 34 3.23 -19.56 -5.87
C ASN A 34 2.20 -19.36 -7.00
N GLU A 35 2.19 -20.25 -8.00
CA GLU A 35 1.25 -20.22 -9.13
C GLU A 35 -0.23 -20.15 -8.73
N LYS A 36 -0.63 -20.81 -7.64
CA LYS A 36 -2.01 -20.75 -7.14
C LYS A 36 -2.40 -19.34 -6.69
N ILE A 37 -1.47 -18.64 -6.03
CA ILE A 37 -1.66 -17.26 -5.59
C ILE A 37 -1.74 -16.34 -6.82
N LEU A 38 -0.87 -16.55 -7.80
CA LEU A 38 -0.88 -15.78 -9.05
C LEU A 38 -2.19 -15.93 -9.81
N ALA A 39 -2.74 -17.15 -9.89
CA ALA A 39 -4.04 -17.40 -10.50
C ALA A 39 -5.17 -16.66 -9.77
N GLN A 40 -5.15 -16.65 -8.43
CA GLN A 40 -6.11 -15.90 -7.62
C GLN A 40 -5.98 -14.38 -7.83
N CYS A 41 -4.76 -13.86 -7.89
CA CYS A 41 -4.50 -12.44 -8.18
C CYS A 41 -5.09 -12.03 -9.53
N GLN A 42 -4.91 -12.87 -10.57
CA GLN A 42 -5.51 -12.61 -11.88
C GLN A 42 -7.03 -12.65 -11.86
N ALA A 43 -7.61 -13.64 -11.18
CA ALA A 43 -9.07 -13.76 -11.04
C ALA A 43 -9.66 -12.55 -10.31
N TRP A 44 -9.03 -12.12 -9.21
CA TRP A 44 -9.41 -10.94 -8.45
C TRP A 44 -9.34 -9.67 -9.30
N SER A 45 -8.22 -9.42 -9.98
CA SER A 45 -8.07 -8.24 -10.84
C SER A 45 -9.13 -8.19 -11.94
N LYS A 46 -9.42 -9.33 -12.57
CA LYS A 46 -10.51 -9.42 -13.58
C LYS A 46 -11.87 -9.09 -12.97
N ALA A 47 -12.17 -9.61 -11.79
CA ALA A 47 -13.42 -9.33 -11.10
C ALA A 47 -13.56 -7.85 -10.73
N CYS A 48 -12.49 -7.22 -10.23
CA CYS A 48 -12.49 -5.80 -9.90
C CYS A 48 -12.64 -4.90 -11.15
N SER A 49 -11.91 -5.18 -12.22
CA SER A 49 -12.04 -4.43 -13.47
C SER A 49 -13.42 -4.59 -14.12
N ALA A 50 -14.12 -5.69 -13.89
CA ALA A 50 -15.50 -5.85 -14.33
C ALA A 50 -16.49 -4.94 -13.57
N VAL A 51 -16.14 -4.51 -12.34
CA VAL A 51 -16.95 -3.58 -11.54
C VAL A 51 -16.66 -2.12 -11.91
N ASN A 52 -15.39 -1.77 -12.12
CA ASN A 52 -14.97 -0.43 -12.52
C ASN A 52 -13.68 -0.52 -13.35
N ASP A 53 -13.78 -0.28 -14.65
CA ASP A 53 -12.63 -0.37 -15.58
C ASP A 53 -11.72 0.87 -15.53
N SER A 54 -12.21 1.99 -14.99
CA SER A 54 -11.46 3.24 -14.88
C SER A 54 -10.48 3.24 -13.70
N ARG A 55 -10.61 2.30 -12.76
CA ARG A 55 -9.71 2.13 -11.61
C ARG A 55 -8.59 1.14 -11.90
N ARG A 56 -7.39 1.45 -11.40
CA ARG A 56 -6.26 0.51 -11.43
C ARG A 56 -6.31 -0.40 -10.21
N TYR A 57 -6.43 -1.70 -10.45
CA TYR A 57 -6.33 -2.73 -9.40
C TYR A 57 -4.99 -3.46 -9.52
N ALA A 58 -4.24 -3.53 -8.41
CA ALA A 58 -2.93 -4.17 -8.37
C ALA A 58 -2.84 -5.12 -7.17
N ALA A 59 -2.88 -6.42 -7.44
CA ALA A 59 -2.60 -7.46 -6.44
C ALA A 59 -1.10 -7.72 -6.29
N LEU A 60 -0.32 -7.42 -7.34
CA LEU A 60 1.12 -7.60 -7.40
C LEU A 60 1.81 -6.26 -7.67
N VAL A 61 2.95 -6.05 -7.04
CA VAL A 61 3.87 -4.92 -7.24
C VAL A 61 5.27 -5.46 -7.53
N THR A 62 6.17 -4.58 -7.96
CA THR A 62 7.56 -4.93 -8.24
C THR A 62 8.43 -4.58 -7.03
N ASP A 63 9.22 -5.53 -6.54
CA ASP A 63 10.21 -5.29 -5.49
C ASP A 63 11.47 -4.59 -6.02
N ILE A 64 12.40 -4.28 -5.12
CA ILE A 64 13.69 -3.63 -5.46
C ILE A 64 14.58 -4.46 -6.41
N ASN A 65 14.31 -5.76 -6.54
CA ASN A 65 15.04 -6.67 -7.41
C ASN A 65 14.36 -6.87 -8.77
N GLY A 66 13.27 -6.14 -9.05
CA GLY A 66 12.51 -6.29 -10.27
C GLY A 66 11.58 -7.51 -10.31
N LYS A 67 11.32 -8.16 -9.17
CA LYS A 67 10.43 -9.33 -9.07
C LYS A 67 9.01 -8.94 -8.67
N ALA A 68 8.04 -9.71 -9.14
CA ALA A 68 6.65 -9.56 -8.74
C ALA A 68 6.43 -10.17 -7.36
N VAL A 69 5.86 -9.37 -6.46
CA VAL A 69 5.50 -9.72 -5.09
C VAL A 69 4.07 -9.29 -4.79
N LEU A 70 3.41 -9.94 -3.84
CA LEU A 70 2.10 -9.48 -3.36
C LEU A 70 2.18 -8.05 -2.82
N ALA A 71 1.27 -7.19 -3.28
CA ALA A 71 1.10 -5.85 -2.74
C ALA A 71 0.69 -5.89 -1.26
N CYS A 72 -0.08 -6.91 -0.85
CA CYS A 72 -0.46 -7.16 0.52
C CYS A 72 -0.45 -8.68 0.80
N ARG A 73 0.23 -9.11 1.89
CA ARG A 73 0.29 -10.52 2.30
C ARG A 73 -0.88 -10.94 3.20
N PHE A 74 -1.73 -10.01 3.62
CA PHE A 74 -2.95 -10.29 4.38
C PHE A 74 -4.08 -10.75 3.45
N LEU A 75 -3.94 -11.97 2.91
CA LEU A 75 -4.90 -12.55 1.97
C LEU A 75 -6.16 -13.12 2.64
N ALA A 76 -6.10 -13.33 3.96
CA ALA A 76 -7.20 -13.83 4.77
C ALA A 76 -7.18 -13.20 6.16
N PRO A 77 -8.34 -13.14 6.85
CA PRO A 77 -8.39 -12.71 8.24
C PRO A 77 -7.46 -13.55 9.11
N VAL A 78 -6.47 -12.90 9.72
CA VAL A 78 -5.59 -13.55 10.68
C VAL A 78 -6.29 -13.53 12.04
N ARG A 79 -6.41 -14.69 12.69
CA ARG A 79 -6.98 -14.75 14.04
C ARG A 79 -5.99 -14.11 15.02
N PRO A 80 -6.49 -13.34 16.02
CA PRO A 80 -5.61 -12.84 17.06
C PRO A 80 -4.99 -14.02 17.85
N PRO A 81 -3.81 -13.82 18.47
CA PRO A 81 -3.22 -14.83 19.33
C PRO A 81 -4.21 -15.32 20.40
N PRO A 82 -4.15 -16.60 20.81
CA PRO A 82 -5.08 -17.16 21.80
C PRO A 82 -5.09 -16.41 23.16
N THR A 83 -4.02 -15.68 23.45
CA THR A 83 -3.87 -14.84 24.64
C THR A 83 -4.73 -13.56 24.60
N VAL A 84 -5.17 -13.12 23.42
CA VAL A 84 -6.08 -12.00 23.26
C VAL A 84 -7.51 -12.49 23.55
N PRO A 85 -8.18 -12.00 24.61
CA PRO A 85 -9.51 -12.47 24.97
C PRO A 85 -10.55 -12.07 23.92
N HIS A 86 -11.62 -12.87 23.82
CA HIS A 86 -12.72 -12.56 22.91
C HIS A 86 -13.40 -11.22 23.29
N PRO A 87 -13.67 -10.32 22.33
CA PRO A 87 -14.20 -8.98 22.63
C PRO A 87 -15.55 -9.00 23.33
N GLY A 88 -16.39 -10.01 23.08
CA GLY A 88 -17.79 -10.05 23.53
C GLY A 88 -18.04 -9.92 25.03
N GLY A 89 -17.04 -10.19 25.89
CA GLY A 89 -17.17 -10.01 27.34
C GLY A 89 -16.60 -8.68 27.86
N ASN A 90 -15.47 -8.22 27.30
CA ASN A 90 -14.81 -6.98 27.71
C ASN A 90 -13.91 -6.46 26.57
N PRO A 91 -14.43 -5.63 25.65
CA PRO A 91 -13.70 -5.14 24.49
C PRO A 91 -12.43 -4.37 24.86
N ARG A 92 -12.47 -3.59 25.95
CA ARG A 92 -11.34 -2.79 26.42
C ARG A 92 -10.15 -3.67 26.81
N ARG A 93 -10.41 -4.75 27.56
CA ARG A 93 -9.37 -5.72 27.94
C ARG A 93 -8.77 -6.40 26.72
N SER A 94 -9.56 -6.75 25.70
CA SER A 94 -9.05 -7.32 24.45
C SER A 94 -8.09 -6.37 23.74
N VAL A 95 -8.44 -5.08 23.65
CA VAL A 95 -7.58 -4.05 23.06
C VAL A 95 -6.29 -3.86 23.85
N GLU A 96 -6.37 -3.76 25.18
CA GLU A 96 -5.20 -3.57 26.04
C GLU A 96 -4.19 -4.72 25.89
N VAL A 97 -4.66 -5.97 25.83
CA VAL A 97 -3.80 -7.14 25.61
C VAL A 97 -3.21 -7.14 24.20
N ALA A 98 -4.01 -6.84 23.18
CA ALA A 98 -3.54 -6.78 21.79
C ALA A 98 -2.46 -5.70 21.61
N VAL A 99 -2.67 -4.49 22.15
CA VAL A 99 -1.70 -3.39 22.09
C VAL A 99 -0.41 -3.76 22.81
N ARG A 100 -0.50 -4.41 23.97
CA ARG A 100 0.69 -4.88 24.70
C ARG A 100 1.50 -5.89 23.88
N LEU A 101 0.84 -6.85 23.23
CA LEU A 101 1.53 -7.81 22.36
C LEU A 101 2.20 -7.11 21.17
N VAL A 102 1.51 -6.16 20.52
CA VAL A 102 2.09 -5.39 19.41
C VAL A 102 3.30 -4.58 19.88
N SER A 103 3.26 -4.00 21.08
CA SER A 103 4.38 -3.23 21.64
C SER A 103 5.63 -4.07 21.92
N GLN A 104 5.50 -5.40 21.98
CA GLN A 104 6.59 -6.33 22.18
C GLN A 104 7.18 -6.85 20.86
N ILE A 105 6.57 -6.54 19.71
CA ILE A 105 7.11 -6.91 18.41
C ILE A 105 8.37 -6.07 18.20
N PRO A 106 9.56 -6.68 18.09
CA PRO A 106 10.77 -5.93 17.78
C PRO A 106 10.61 -5.34 16.38
N PHE A 107 10.86 -4.03 16.26
CA PHE A 107 10.95 -3.38 14.96
C PHE A 107 12.40 -2.97 14.70
N VAL A 108 12.79 -3.06 13.45
CA VAL A 108 14.04 -2.49 12.95
C VAL A 108 13.65 -1.41 11.96
N THR A 109 14.27 -0.24 12.05
CA THR A 109 14.01 0.85 11.11
C THR A 109 14.51 0.47 9.72
N ASP A 110 13.79 0.84 8.67
CA ASP A 110 14.17 0.53 7.28
C ASP A 110 15.63 0.89 6.95
N PRO A 111 16.20 2.06 7.36
CA PRO A 111 17.60 2.38 7.09
C PRO A 111 18.61 1.40 7.72
N ALA A 112 18.23 0.73 8.81
CA ALA A 112 19.07 -0.26 9.48
C ALA A 112 18.98 -1.65 8.83
N LEU A 113 17.85 -2.00 8.20
CA LEU A 113 17.71 -3.23 7.43
C LEU A 113 18.25 -3.10 6.00
N PHE A 114 18.13 -1.92 5.40
CA PHE A 114 18.45 -1.66 3.99
C PHE A 114 19.39 -0.45 3.85
N PRO A 115 20.64 -0.55 4.32
CA PRO A 115 21.58 0.58 4.26
C PRO A 115 21.81 1.02 2.81
N GLY A 116 21.67 2.33 2.55
CA GLY A 116 21.83 2.92 1.21
C GLY A 116 20.63 2.72 0.26
N SER A 117 19.59 2.00 0.68
CA SER A 117 18.32 1.93 -0.04
C SER A 117 17.31 2.87 0.61
N THR A 118 16.51 3.56 -0.19
CA THR A 118 15.42 4.41 0.30
C THR A 118 14.20 4.12 -0.56
N ASP A 119 13.16 3.58 0.07
CA ASP A 119 11.88 3.42 -0.61
C ASP A 119 11.25 4.79 -0.82
N LEU A 120 11.21 5.21 -2.09
CA LEU A 120 10.54 6.43 -2.50
C LEU A 120 9.07 6.10 -2.77
N TRP A 121 8.26 6.19 -1.72
CA TRP A 121 6.81 6.06 -1.84
C TRP A 121 6.25 7.31 -2.53
N THR A 122 6.07 7.22 -3.85
CA THR A 122 5.56 8.33 -4.68
C THR A 122 4.04 8.50 -4.62
N THR A 123 3.34 7.71 -3.79
CA THR A 123 1.88 7.69 -3.70
C THR A 123 1.28 8.77 -2.79
N ILE A 124 1.97 9.88 -2.56
CA ILE A 124 1.32 11.05 -1.98
C ILE A 124 0.47 11.69 -3.09
N GLU A 125 -0.66 11.06 -3.42
CA GLU A 125 -1.78 11.78 -3.99
C GLU A 125 -2.20 12.78 -2.91
N LYS A 126 -1.97 14.07 -3.17
CA LYS A 126 -2.65 15.12 -2.41
C LYS A 126 -4.13 14.95 -2.71
N ASP A 127 -4.91 14.56 -1.71
CA ASP A 127 -6.36 14.71 -1.75
C ASP A 127 -6.72 16.18 -2.04
N PRO A 128 -7.83 16.42 -2.78
CA PRO A 128 -8.22 17.74 -3.31
C PRO A 128 -8.53 18.81 -2.25
#